data_AF-A0A922YWC5-F1
#
_entry.id   AF-A0A922YWC5-F1
#
_cell.length_a   1.000
_cell.length_b   1.000
_cell.length_c   1.000
_cell.angle_alpha   90.00
_cell.angle_beta   90.00
_cell.angle_gamma   90.00
#
_symmetry.space_group_name_H-M   'P 1'
#
loop_
_entity.id
_entity.type
_entity.pdbx_description
1 polymer ?
#
loop_
_entity_poly.entity_id
_entity_poly.type
_entity_poly.pdbx_seq_one_letter_code
_entity_poly.pdbx_strand_id
1 'polypeptide(L)'
;RQRRLKPIRARRLKEGLRSVRTRYGVDEGTCTGDHSCIRLSGCPTLTVKASSDPLRREPVAHVTNGCVGCGLCGEVADAAVLCPSFHKVEIVTHPSWWDRLTDRFNRFFIGLMQPA
;
A
#
# COMPACT_ATOMS: atom_id res chain seq x y z
N ARG A 1 0.19 7.40 18.54
CA ARG A 1 1.26 7.79 17.58
C ARG A 1 0.76 8.65 16.42
N GLN A 2 -0.18 8.18 15.60
CA GLN A 2 -0.56 8.90 14.37
C GLN A 2 -1.22 10.27 14.56
N ARG A 3 -2.05 10.46 15.59
CA ARG A 3 -2.62 11.79 15.92
C ARG A 3 -1.54 12.88 16.08
N ARG A 4 -0.38 12.52 16.64
CA ARG A 4 0.77 13.44 16.84
C ARG A 4 1.57 13.67 15.55
N LEU A 5 1.72 12.65 14.70
CA LEU A 5 2.48 12.76 13.44
C LEU A 5 1.71 13.48 12.33
N LYS A 6 0.37 13.40 12.33
CA LYS A 6 -0.49 14.05 11.34
C LYS A 6 -0.22 15.56 11.19
N PRO A 7 -0.18 16.39 12.25
CA PRO A 7 0.09 17.82 12.11
C PRO A 7 1.51 18.12 11.61
N ILE A 8 2.51 17.36 12.07
CA ILE A 8 3.91 17.53 11.63
C ILE A 8 4.05 17.25 10.14
N ARG A 9 3.44 16.16 9.65
CA ARG A 9 3.41 15.82 8.22
C ARG A 9 2.67 16.88 7.40
N ALA A 10 1.53 17.36 7.89
CA ALA A 10 0.77 18.41 7.22
C ALA A 10 1.57 19.73 7.11
N ARG A 11 2.32 20.10 8.14
CA ARG A 11 3.21 21.27 8.11
C ARG A 11 4.32 21.11 7.06
N ARG A 12 5.02 19.97 7.05
CA ARG A 12 6.05 19.69 6.04
C ARG A 12 5.51 19.72 4.61
N LEU A 13 4.28 19.24 4.42
CA LEU A 13 3.60 19.29 3.12
C LEU A 13 3.35 20.73 2.68
N LYS A 14 2.94 21.62 3.61
CA LYS A 14 2.74 23.05 3.33
C LYS A 14 4.06 23.78 3.04
N GLU A 15 5.15 23.36 3.68
CA GLU A 15 6.49 23.91 3.47
C GLU A 15 7.14 23.42 2.16
N GLY A 16 6.45 22.60 1.34
CA GLY A 16 6.97 22.08 0.08
C GLY A 16 8.09 21.05 0.24
N LEU A 17 8.27 20.52 1.46
CA LEU A 17 9.32 19.55 1.75
C LEU A 17 8.93 18.17 1.21
N ARG A 18 9.94 17.43 0.73
CA ARG A 18 9.79 16.03 0.33
C ARG A 18 9.22 15.22 1.49
N SER A 19 8.06 14.61 1.26
CA SER A 19 7.37 13.80 2.27
C SER A 19 7.02 12.44 1.70
N VAL A 20 7.37 11.38 2.43
CA VAL A 20 7.06 10.00 2.07
C VAL A 20 5.98 9.47 3.00
N ARG A 21 4.92 8.92 2.43
CA ARG A 21 3.84 8.25 3.16
C ARG A 21 3.75 6.80 2.72
N THR A 22 3.94 5.89 3.67
CA THR A 22 3.67 4.47 3.46
C THR A 22 2.17 4.19 3.39
N ARG A 23 1.77 3.36 2.44
CA ARG A 23 0.45 2.75 2.32
C ARG A 23 0.64 1.25 2.11
N TYR A 24 -0.21 0.46 2.76
CA TYR A 24 -0.28 -0.98 2.52
C TYR A 24 -1.43 -1.28 1.58
N GLY A 25 -1.24 -2.29 0.73
CA GLY A 25 -2.23 -2.80 -0.20
C GLY A 25 -2.25 -4.32 -0.17
N VAL A 26 -3.31 -4.88 -0.73
CA VAL A 26 -3.48 -6.31 -0.95
C VAL A 26 -3.67 -6.48 -2.45
N ASP A 27 -2.88 -7.36 -3.05
CA ASP A 27 -3.03 -7.78 -4.44
C ASP A 27 -4.18 -8.78 -4.57
N GLU A 28 -5.12 -8.44 -5.44
CA GLU A 28 -6.34 -9.20 -5.67
C GLU A 28 -6.08 -10.51 -6.41
N GLY A 29 -5.11 -10.52 -7.33
CA GLY A 29 -4.75 -11.72 -8.09
C GLY A 29 -4.14 -12.81 -7.22
N THR A 30 -3.37 -12.41 -6.20
CA THR A 30 -2.67 -13.33 -5.29
C THR A 30 -3.49 -13.66 -4.04
N CYS A 31 -4.47 -12.82 -3.65
CA CYS A 31 -5.30 -13.08 -2.48
C CYS A 31 -6.07 -14.39 -2.65
N THR A 32 -6.09 -15.26 -1.64
CA THR A 32 -6.73 -16.59 -1.71
C THR A 32 -8.08 -16.66 -1.00
N GLY A 33 -8.51 -15.61 -0.28
CA GLY A 33 -9.85 -15.56 0.34
C GLY A 33 -9.94 -16.08 1.78
N ASP A 34 -8.82 -16.44 2.42
CA ASP A 34 -8.77 -16.93 3.80
C ASP A 34 -9.07 -15.85 4.86
N HIS A 35 -8.91 -14.57 4.48
CA HIS A 35 -9.19 -13.35 5.26
C HIS A 35 -8.66 -13.34 6.71
N SER A 36 -7.71 -14.22 7.03
CA SER A 36 -7.09 -14.35 8.34
C SER A 36 -6.41 -13.04 8.76
N CYS A 37 -5.88 -12.30 7.79
CA CYS A 37 -5.25 -11.00 7.94
C CYS A 37 -6.15 -9.94 8.60
N ILE A 38 -7.47 -9.95 8.36
CA ILE A 38 -8.42 -9.02 8.99
C ILE A 38 -8.51 -9.28 10.49
N ARG A 39 -8.65 -10.57 10.85
CA ARG A 39 -8.80 -10.99 12.25
C ARG A 39 -7.49 -10.83 13.04
N LEU A 40 -6.36 -11.17 12.43
CA LEU A 40 -5.04 -11.10 13.07
C LEU A 40 -4.56 -9.66 13.27
N SER A 41 -4.85 -8.77 12.31
CA SER A 41 -4.33 -7.39 12.37
C SER A 41 -5.20 -6.45 13.19
N GLY A 42 -6.53 -6.67 13.23
CA GLY A 42 -7.48 -5.72 13.83
C GLY A 42 -7.44 -4.32 13.20
N CYS A 43 -7.00 -4.22 11.94
CA CYS A 43 -6.81 -2.94 11.27
C CYS A 43 -8.16 -2.37 10.82
N PRO A 44 -8.59 -1.17 11.27
CA PRO A 44 -9.90 -0.61 10.93
C PRO A 44 -10.04 -0.25 9.44
N THR A 45 -8.94 -0.22 8.70
CA THR A 45 -8.91 0.13 7.28
C THR A 45 -8.73 -1.09 6.36
N LEU A 46 -8.57 -2.29 6.92
CA LEU A 46 -8.47 -3.54 6.17
C LEU A 46 -9.86 -4.21 6.17
N THR A 47 -10.49 -4.29 5.02
CA THR A 47 -11.86 -4.78 4.83
C THR A 47 -11.91 -5.81 3.72
N VAL A 48 -13.09 -6.32 3.38
CA VAL A 48 -13.31 -7.12 2.17
C VAL A 48 -13.99 -6.30 1.08
N LYS A 49 -13.78 -6.67 -0.18
CA LYS A 49 -14.43 -6.12 -1.37
C LYS A 49 -14.81 -7.28 -2.30
N ALA A 50 -15.85 -7.10 -3.11
CA ALA A 50 -16.13 -8.02 -4.22
C ALA A 50 -14.93 -8.09 -5.20
N SER A 51 -14.68 -9.30 -5.72
CA SER A 51 -13.63 -9.55 -6.70
C SER A 51 -13.88 -8.79 -8.01
N SER A 52 -12.82 -8.34 -8.68
CA SER A 52 -12.85 -7.80 -10.04
C SER A 52 -13.06 -8.87 -11.10
N ASP A 53 -12.65 -10.12 -10.83
CA ASP A 53 -12.95 -11.28 -11.67
C ASP A 53 -14.40 -11.74 -11.44
N PRO A 54 -15.28 -11.71 -12.46
CA PRO A 54 -16.68 -12.14 -12.36
C PRO A 54 -16.86 -13.64 -12.09
N LEU A 55 -15.86 -14.47 -12.37
CA LEU A 55 -15.90 -15.90 -12.08
C LEU A 55 -15.57 -16.20 -10.60
N ARG A 56 -14.91 -15.26 -9.93
CA ARG A 56 -14.48 -15.40 -8.55
C ARG A 56 -15.61 -15.01 -7.59
N ARG A 57 -16.11 -16.01 -6.86
CA ARG A 57 -17.21 -15.84 -5.88
C ARG A 57 -16.76 -15.31 -4.53
N GLU A 58 -15.53 -15.64 -4.14
CA GLU A 58 -14.98 -15.25 -2.85
C GLU A 58 -14.57 -13.78 -2.86
N PRO A 59 -14.94 -13.00 -1.82
CA PRO A 59 -14.48 -11.62 -1.74
C PRO A 59 -12.98 -11.57 -1.46
N VAL A 60 -12.36 -10.46 -1.81
CA VAL A 60 -10.92 -10.25 -1.68
C VAL A 60 -10.65 -9.26 -0.55
N ALA A 61 -9.54 -9.46 0.17
CA ALA A 61 -9.11 -8.50 1.17
C ALA A 61 -8.68 -7.19 0.47
N HIS A 62 -9.08 -6.05 1.04
CA HIS A 62 -8.88 -4.74 0.46
C HIS A 62 -8.54 -3.72 1.54
N VAL A 63 -7.52 -2.90 1.28
CA VAL A 63 -7.15 -1.78 2.15
C VAL A 63 -7.77 -0.49 1.65
N THR A 64 -8.66 0.09 2.45
CA THR A 64 -9.35 1.33 2.10
C THR A 64 -8.40 2.53 2.03
N ASN A 65 -8.85 3.62 1.39
CA ASN A 65 -8.09 4.87 1.25
C ASN A 65 -7.80 5.56 2.60
N GLY A 66 -8.45 5.12 3.68
CA GLY A 66 -8.16 5.55 5.05
C GLY A 66 -6.82 5.06 5.60
N CYS A 67 -6.12 4.16 4.90
CA CYS A 67 -4.87 3.58 5.37
C CYS A 67 -3.79 4.65 5.60
N VAL A 68 -3.39 4.76 6.85
CA VAL A 68 -2.51 5.80 7.40
C VAL A 68 -1.06 5.32 7.54
N GLY A 69 -0.77 4.08 7.14
CA GLY A 69 0.55 3.48 7.18
C GLY A 69 1.06 3.29 8.61
N CYS A 70 0.22 2.76 9.52
CA CYS A 70 0.61 2.50 10.91
C CYS A 70 1.64 1.38 11.07
N GLY A 71 1.74 0.48 10.09
CA GLY A 71 2.54 -0.75 10.18
C GLY A 71 1.79 -1.93 10.78
N LEU A 72 0.60 -1.73 11.38
CA LEU A 72 -0.08 -2.80 12.14
C LEU A 72 -0.42 -4.05 11.31
N CYS A 73 -1.01 -3.88 10.13
CA CYS A 73 -1.30 -5.01 9.23
C CYS A 73 -0.10 -5.37 8.35
N GLY A 74 0.70 -4.37 7.94
CA GLY A 74 1.78 -4.54 6.99
C GLY A 74 3.05 -5.12 7.60
N GLU A 75 3.53 -4.62 8.74
CA GLU A 75 4.73 -5.15 9.41
C GLU A 75 4.47 -6.58 9.93
N VAL A 76 3.23 -6.91 10.31
CA VAL A 76 2.88 -8.27 10.75
C VAL A 76 2.73 -9.23 9.57
N ALA A 77 2.11 -8.82 8.46
CA ALA A 77 1.91 -9.70 7.31
C ALA A 77 3.16 -9.87 6.43
N ASP A 78 3.94 -8.79 6.24
CA ASP A 78 5.15 -8.75 5.41
C ASP A 78 6.35 -9.36 6.15
N ALA A 79 6.60 -8.97 7.42
CA ALA A 79 7.75 -9.49 8.17
C ALA A 79 7.60 -10.96 8.58
N ALA A 80 6.37 -11.46 8.68
CA ALA A 80 6.11 -12.87 8.96
C ALA A 80 5.77 -13.70 7.70
N VAL A 81 5.84 -13.11 6.50
CA VAL A 81 5.54 -13.78 5.21
C VAL A 81 4.21 -14.54 5.26
N LEU A 82 3.22 -14.00 5.99
CA LEU A 82 1.98 -14.72 6.28
C LEU A 82 1.06 -14.80 5.06
N CYS A 83 1.15 -13.82 4.17
CA CYS A 83 0.24 -13.71 3.05
C CYS A 83 0.95 -13.06 1.85
N PRO A 84 1.17 -13.81 0.74
CA PRO A 84 1.93 -13.32 -0.41
C PRO A 84 1.23 -12.17 -1.16
N SER A 85 -0.04 -11.89 -0.86
CA SER A 85 -0.78 -10.79 -1.48
C SER A 85 -0.48 -9.42 -0.88
N PHE A 86 0.15 -9.33 0.30
CA PHE A 86 0.43 -8.02 0.90
C PHE A 86 1.60 -7.32 0.21
N HIS A 87 1.44 -6.02 -0.03
CA HIS A 87 2.52 -5.20 -0.55
C HIS A 87 2.55 -3.84 0.13
N LYS A 88 3.76 -3.29 0.26
CA LYS A 88 4.02 -1.95 0.80
C LYS A 88 4.31 -1.00 -0.35
N VAL A 89 3.54 0.09 -0.41
CA VAL A 89 3.74 1.19 -1.36
C VAL A 89 4.19 2.44 -0.61
N GLU A 90 5.14 3.16 -1.18
CA GLU A 90 5.57 4.46 -0.68
C GLU A 90 5.09 5.55 -1.63
N ILE A 91 4.23 6.43 -1.10
CA ILE A 91 3.69 7.58 -1.83
C ILE A 91 4.58 8.78 -1.51
N VAL A 92 5.32 9.26 -2.51
CA VAL A 92 6.18 10.45 -2.39
C VAL A 92 5.40 11.68 -2.83
N THR A 93 5.38 12.72 -1.98
CA THR A 93 4.85 14.05 -2.31
C THR A 93 5.98 15.08 -2.23
N HIS A 94 5.99 16.06 -3.14
CA HIS A 94 7.15 16.92 -3.43
C HIS A 94 8.42 16.11 -3.77
N PRO A 95 8.41 15.37 -4.90
CA PRO A 95 9.55 14.56 -5.29
C PRO A 95 10.77 15.43 -5.63
N SER A 96 11.95 14.98 -5.21
CA SER A 96 13.22 15.58 -5.61
C SER A 96 13.52 15.31 -7.08
N TRP A 97 14.51 16.02 -7.63
CA TRP A 97 14.98 15.76 -9.00
C TRP A 97 15.47 14.31 -9.17
N TRP A 98 16.17 13.76 -8.19
CA TRP A 98 16.60 12.36 -8.18
C TRP A 98 15.43 11.38 -8.18
N ASP A 99 14.39 11.62 -7.37
CA ASP A 99 13.19 10.75 -7.37
C ASP A 99 12.55 10.68 -8.77
N ARG A 100 12.52 11.81 -9.49
CA ARG A 100 11.95 11.88 -10.85
C ARG A 100 12.83 11.17 -11.88
N LEU A 101 14.15 11.26 -11.78
CA LEU A 101 15.06 10.55 -12.65
C LEU A 101 14.94 9.04 -12.49
N THR A 102 14.93 8.57 -11.23
CA THR A 102 14.80 7.14 -10.93
C THR A 102 13.44 6.59 -11.38
N ASP A 103 12.34 7.34 -11.17
CA ASP A 103 11.03 6.95 -11.68
C ASP A 103 11.01 6.84 -13.21
N ARG A 104 11.65 7.79 -13.91
CA ARG A 104 11.72 7.75 -15.38
C ARG A 104 12.52 6.55 -15.89
N PHE A 105 13.63 6.23 -15.23
CA PHE A 105 14.43 5.04 -15.52
C PHE A 105 13.62 3.77 -15.26
N ASN A 106 13.01 3.63 -14.07
CA ASN A 106 12.20 2.46 -13.71
C ASN A 106 11.06 2.24 -14.70
N ARG A 107 10.33 3.29 -15.09
CA ARG A 107 9.24 3.18 -16.07
C ARG A 107 9.74 2.75 -17.44
N PHE A 108 10.92 3.21 -17.86
CA PHE A 108 11.52 2.78 -19.12
C PHE A 108 11.80 1.27 -19.11
N PHE A 109 12.43 0.76 -18.05
CA PHE A 109 12.71 -0.68 -17.93
C PHE A 109 11.46 -1.53 -17.76
N ILE A 110 10.50 -1.08 -16.96
CA ILE A 110 9.21 -1.78 -16.80
C ILE A 110 8.49 -1.83 -18.16
N GLY A 111 8.45 -0.73 -18.91
CA GLY A 111 7.84 -0.70 -20.24
C GLY A 111 8.53 -1.60 -21.26
N LEU A 112 9.85 -1.83 -21.13
CA LEU A 112 10.58 -2.78 -21.97
C LEU A 112 10.24 -4.25 -21.65
N MET A 113 9.96 -4.55 -20.38
CA MET A 113 9.74 -5.92 -19.89
C MET A 113 8.26 -6.33 -19.78
N GLN A 114 7.32 -5.38 -19.81
CA GLN A 114 5.90 -5.72 -19.78
C GLN A 114 5.49 -6.36 -21.11
N PRO A 115 4.91 -7.57 -21.11
CA PRO A 115 4.30 -8.12 -22.31
C PRO A 115 3.14 -7.21 -22.75
N ALA A 116 3.04 -7.00 -24.06
CA ALA A 116 1.99 -6.18 -24.68
C ALA A 116 0.58 -6.74 -24.46
#